data_AF-A0AAD6U0E8-F1
#
_entry.id   AF-A0AAD6U0E8-F1
#
_cell.length_a   1.000
_cell.length_b   1.000
_cell.length_c   1.000
_cell.angle_alpha   90.00
_cell.angle_beta   90.00
_cell.angle_gamma   90.00
#
_symmetry.space_group_name_H-M   'P 1'
#
loop_
_entity.id
_entity.type
_entity.pdbx_description
1 polymer ?
#
loop_
_entity_poly.entity_id
_entity_poly.type
_entity_poly.pdbx_seq_one_letter_code
_entity_poly.pdbx_strand_id
1 'polypeptide(L)'
;MVIVYTGLPLRNARGPRDLLEALVHAMIGYINLLDQDYQHHDISNGNILLVEPFEVASSSDEILGTRHFFGIRKCRGILVDGADGKEQQANRRSLQNTLPFMSQDMLDEMDWPSNTTHTALDDLESFIWVLVWECLHKGKSRNSLSNWDLKSLDGFKDCCPQHLASFKGAFLSTCRNVDPELEDSFLSPLAVLLAQWAGIRSEARRQMIALEKIRRRLSTDDSDGAAQVLDKMDVLCRNTGLKYVHAGLGHLANLGEAWALS
;
A
#
# COMPACT_ATOMS: atom_id res chain seq x y z
N MET A 1 4.72 -12.32 29.22
CA MET A 1 4.53 -13.33 28.16
C MET A 1 4.92 -12.68 26.84
N VAL A 2 6.13 -12.95 26.36
CA VAL A 2 6.57 -12.47 25.04
C VAL A 2 5.89 -13.38 24.03
N ILE A 3 4.95 -12.86 23.25
CA ILE A 3 4.38 -13.63 22.17
C ILE A 3 5.41 -13.65 21.05
N VAL A 4 6.20 -14.73 20.98
CA VAL A 4 7.12 -14.98 19.87
C VAL A 4 6.28 -15.51 18.70
N TYR A 5 5.61 -14.61 17.97
CA TYR A 5 5.09 -14.99 16.66
C TYR A 5 6.28 -15.06 15.70
N THR A 6 6.65 -16.25 15.23
CA THR A 6 7.54 -16.39 14.08
C THR A 6 6.75 -16.06 12.82
N GLY A 7 6.60 -14.76 12.54
CA GLY A 7 6.02 -14.31 11.27
C GLY A 7 6.87 -14.79 10.09
N LEU A 8 6.21 -15.15 8.99
CA LEU A 8 6.86 -15.53 7.74
C LEU A 8 6.86 -14.33 6.77
N PRO A 9 7.89 -14.18 5.93
CA PRO A 9 7.89 -13.16 4.88
C PRO A 9 6.71 -13.34 3.90
N LEU A 10 6.15 -12.25 3.35
CA LEU A 10 5.00 -12.30 2.43
C LEU A 10 5.19 -13.24 1.23
N ARG A 11 6.41 -13.38 0.69
CA ARG A 11 6.75 -14.30 -0.42
C ARG A 11 6.36 -15.77 -0.18
N ASN A 12 6.18 -16.13 1.10
CA ASN A 12 5.75 -17.46 1.53
C ASN A 12 4.23 -17.67 1.40
N ALA A 13 3.46 -16.68 0.94
CA ALA A 13 2.03 -16.82 0.69
C ALA A 13 1.73 -17.99 -0.26
N ARG A 14 0.70 -18.77 0.09
CA ARG A 14 0.31 -19.99 -0.64
C ARG A 14 -0.33 -19.71 -2.00
N GLY A 15 -0.99 -18.56 -2.12
CA GLY A 15 -1.76 -18.14 -3.29
C GLY A 15 -2.05 -16.64 -3.26
N PRO A 16 -2.68 -16.12 -4.31
CA PRO A 16 -3.09 -14.71 -4.38
C PRO A 16 -4.08 -14.36 -3.27
N ARG A 17 -4.97 -15.28 -2.88
CA ARG A 17 -5.88 -15.10 -1.75
C ARG A 17 -5.14 -14.89 -0.43
N ASP A 18 -4.21 -15.78 -0.09
CA ASP A 18 -3.43 -15.76 1.16
C ASP A 18 -2.56 -14.49 1.25
N LEU A 19 -2.01 -14.04 0.12
CA LEU A 19 -1.25 -12.78 0.01
C LEU A 19 -2.14 -11.56 0.23
N LEU A 20 -3.26 -11.48 -0.49
CA LEU A 20 -4.17 -10.35 -0.39
C LEU A 20 -4.80 -10.24 1.01
N GLU A 21 -5.18 -11.37 1.61
CA GLU A 21 -5.74 -11.40 2.96
C GLU A 21 -4.74 -10.86 3.98
N ALA A 22 -3.48 -11.25 3.89
CA ALA A 22 -2.42 -10.73 4.75
C ALA A 22 -2.21 -9.21 4.56
N LEU A 23 -2.16 -8.74 3.32
CA LEU A 23 -2.00 -7.32 3.01
C LEU A 23 -3.17 -6.48 3.52
N VAL A 24 -4.40 -6.94 3.32
CA VAL A 24 -5.60 -6.25 3.80
C VAL A 24 -5.62 -6.20 5.33
N HIS A 25 -5.24 -7.29 6.02
CA HIS A 25 -5.14 -7.29 7.48
C HIS A 25 -4.06 -6.33 8.01
N ALA A 26 -2.90 -6.28 7.36
CA ALA A 26 -1.84 -5.34 7.69
C ALA A 26 -2.29 -3.88 7.45
N MET A 27 -3.02 -3.61 6.37
CA MET A 27 -3.57 -2.29 6.07
C MET A 27 -4.62 -1.85 7.10
N ILE A 28 -5.43 -2.76 7.63
CA ILE A 28 -6.34 -2.44 8.75
C ILE A 28 -5.56 -2.07 10.01
N GLY A 29 -4.48 -2.80 10.30
CA GLY A 29 -3.55 -2.43 11.37
C GLY A 29 -3.00 -1.02 11.17
N TYR A 30 -2.58 -0.69 9.95
CA TYR A 30 -2.11 0.65 9.59
C TYR A 30 -3.19 1.73 9.76
N ILE A 31 -4.43 1.49 9.33
CA ILE A 31 -5.53 2.46 9.52
C ILE A 31 -5.81 2.73 11.00
N ASN A 32 -5.68 1.71 11.85
CA ASN A 32 -5.79 1.91 13.31
C ASN A 32 -4.63 2.75 13.87
N LEU A 33 -3.44 2.67 13.27
CA LEU A 33 -2.30 3.53 13.62
C LEU A 33 -2.52 4.97 13.14
N LEU A 34 -3.16 5.16 11.99
CA LEU A 34 -3.54 6.50 11.50
C LEU A 34 -4.49 7.23 12.46
N ASP A 35 -5.39 6.50 13.12
CA ASP A 35 -6.27 7.07 14.16
C ASP A 35 -5.48 7.56 15.40
N GLN A 36 -4.16 7.33 15.45
CA GLN A 36 -3.22 7.79 16.48
C GLN A 36 -2.13 8.70 15.90
N ASP A 37 -2.40 9.35 14.75
CA ASP A 37 -1.49 10.24 14.02
C ASP A 37 -0.16 9.58 13.57
N TYR A 38 -0.18 8.26 13.40
CA TYR A 38 1.02 7.49 13.05
C TYR A 38 1.09 7.16 11.56
N GLN A 39 2.14 7.64 10.90
CA GLN A 39 2.53 7.25 9.54
C GLN A 39 3.74 6.31 9.60
N HIS A 40 3.81 5.32 8.70
CA HIS A 40 4.82 4.27 8.76
C HIS A 40 6.09 4.62 7.98
N HIS A 41 5.96 5.27 6.82
CA HIS A 41 7.05 5.74 5.94
C HIS A 41 7.95 4.66 5.31
N ASP A 42 7.73 3.39 5.63
CA ASP A 42 8.54 2.26 5.15
C ASP A 42 7.69 1.00 4.93
N ILE A 43 6.52 1.18 4.31
CA ILE A 43 5.69 0.03 3.94
C ILE A 43 6.36 -0.72 2.79
N SER A 44 6.84 -1.93 3.10
CA SER A 44 7.58 -2.78 2.17
C SER A 44 7.25 -4.25 2.40
N ASN A 45 7.71 -5.13 1.50
CA ASN A 45 7.52 -6.56 1.68
C ASN A 45 8.32 -7.16 2.86
N GLY A 46 9.31 -6.45 3.38
CA GLY A 46 10.07 -6.83 4.57
C GLY A 46 9.35 -6.51 5.88
N ASN A 47 8.44 -5.53 5.85
CA ASN A 47 7.76 -4.99 7.02
C ASN A 47 6.32 -5.51 7.16
N ILE A 48 5.91 -6.44 6.30
CA ILE A 48 4.62 -7.13 6.41
C ILE A 48 4.88 -8.62 6.58
N LEU A 49 4.35 -9.20 7.65
CA LEU A 49 4.56 -10.60 8.00
C LEU A 49 3.25 -11.40 7.89
N LEU A 50 3.34 -12.56 7.25
CA LEU A 50 2.35 -13.62 7.36
C LEU A 50 2.40 -14.23 8.75
N VAL A 51 1.25 -14.43 9.35
CA VAL A 51 1.13 -15.07 10.66
C VAL A 51 0.16 -16.25 10.60
N GLU A 52 0.36 -17.22 11.48
CA GLU A 52 -0.67 -18.24 11.69
C GLU A 52 -1.95 -17.57 12.20
N PRO A 53 -3.13 -17.95 11.69
CA PRO A 53 -4.36 -17.26 12.07
C PRO A 53 -4.64 -17.40 13.56
N PHE A 54 -4.49 -16.33 14.31
CA PHE A 54 -4.86 -16.29 15.72
C PHE A 54 -6.17 -15.53 15.89
N GLU A 55 -6.96 -15.95 16.88
CA GLU A 55 -8.09 -15.16 17.34
C GLU A 55 -7.55 -13.91 17.99
N VAL A 56 -7.90 -12.76 17.44
CA VAL A 56 -7.48 -11.52 18.09
C VAL A 56 -8.43 -11.26 19.24
N ALA A 57 -7.88 -11.22 20.46
CA ALA A 57 -8.66 -11.07 21.69
C ALA A 57 -9.63 -9.89 21.59
N SER A 58 -10.88 -10.14 21.98
CA SER A 58 -11.95 -9.15 22.13
C SER A 58 -11.78 -8.35 23.43
N SER A 59 -10.59 -7.81 23.70
CA SER A 59 -10.38 -7.00 24.89
C SER A 59 -10.72 -5.53 24.59
N SER A 60 -11.82 -5.09 25.18
CA SER A 60 -12.20 -3.72 25.58
C SER A 60 -11.49 -2.56 24.86
N ASP A 61 -12.29 -1.92 24.00
CA ASP A 61 -12.42 -0.48 23.76
C ASP A 61 -11.20 0.32 23.23
N GLU A 62 -11.50 1.11 22.20
CA GLU A 62 -10.70 2.14 21.50
C GLU A 62 -9.79 1.71 20.32
N ILE A 63 -9.00 0.63 20.36
CA ILE A 63 -8.04 0.32 19.26
C ILE A 63 -8.65 -0.59 18.14
N LEU A 64 -9.90 -1.01 18.27
CA LEU A 64 -10.51 -2.09 17.45
C LEU A 64 -11.58 -1.66 16.44
N GLY A 65 -11.88 -0.35 16.32
CA GLY A 65 -13.04 0.14 15.56
C GLY A 65 -13.11 -0.36 14.11
N THR A 66 -12.01 -0.23 13.37
CA THR A 66 -11.94 -0.64 11.96
C THR A 66 -12.08 -2.16 11.78
N ARG A 67 -11.56 -2.95 12.70
CA ARG A 67 -11.63 -4.43 12.61
C ARG A 67 -13.04 -4.94 12.86
N HIS A 68 -13.73 -4.36 13.84
CA HIS A 68 -15.13 -4.69 14.11
C HIS A 68 -16.02 -4.30 12.93
N PHE A 69 -15.76 -3.13 12.33
CA PHE A 69 -16.46 -2.67 11.13
C PHE A 69 -16.39 -3.68 9.97
N PHE A 70 -15.24 -4.34 9.78
CA PHE A 70 -15.07 -5.36 8.73
C PHE A 70 -15.33 -6.81 9.20
N GLY A 71 -15.71 -7.04 10.46
CA GLY A 71 -16.02 -8.38 10.97
C GLY A 71 -14.85 -9.36 11.05
N ILE A 72 -13.60 -8.87 11.08
CA ILE A 72 -12.39 -9.71 11.01
C ILE A 72 -12.03 -10.29 12.38
N ARG A 73 -12.21 -11.61 12.51
CA ARG A 73 -11.94 -12.36 13.74
C ARG A 73 -10.55 -12.99 13.81
N LYS A 74 -9.96 -13.30 12.65
CA LYS A 74 -8.63 -13.91 12.54
C LYS A 74 -7.69 -12.98 11.79
N CYS A 75 -6.47 -12.82 12.31
CA CYS A 75 -5.45 -12.01 11.66
C CYS A 75 -4.50 -12.90 10.86
N ARG A 76 -4.21 -12.53 9.61
CA ARG A 76 -3.32 -13.26 8.70
C ARG A 76 -2.05 -12.49 8.33
N GLY A 77 -2.07 -11.17 8.47
CA GLY A 77 -0.94 -10.30 8.18
C GLY A 77 -0.81 -9.20 9.21
N ILE A 78 0.43 -8.93 9.62
CA ILE A 78 0.79 -7.90 10.59
C ILE A 78 1.81 -6.97 9.94
N LEU A 79 1.61 -5.67 10.12
CA LEU A 79 2.59 -4.63 9.81
C LEU A 79 3.56 -4.48 11.00
N VAL A 80 4.85 -4.49 10.73
CA VAL A 80 5.93 -4.39 11.73
C VAL A 80 6.93 -3.31 11.33
N ASP A 81 7.83 -2.96 12.26
CA ASP A 81 8.95 -2.04 12.02
C ASP A 81 8.52 -0.67 11.50
N GLY A 82 7.53 -0.08 12.17
CA GLY A 82 7.19 1.31 11.97
C GLY A 82 8.29 2.22 12.50
N ALA A 83 8.75 3.17 11.68
CA ALA A 83 9.67 4.20 12.11
C ALA A 83 8.93 5.31 12.89
N ASP A 84 9.14 5.43 14.20
CA ASP A 84 8.72 6.61 14.98
C ASP A 84 9.54 7.84 14.54
N GLY A 85 9.07 8.62 13.56
CA GLY A 85 9.31 10.07 13.34
C GLY A 85 10.73 10.64 13.45
N LYS A 86 11.77 9.82 13.60
CA LYS A 86 13.15 10.21 13.80
C LYS A 86 13.90 9.81 12.55
N GLU A 87 13.98 10.79 11.65
CA GLU A 87 14.98 10.96 10.60
C GLU A 87 15.92 9.75 10.48
N GLN A 88 15.44 8.70 9.80
CA GLN A 88 16.34 7.63 9.41
C GLN A 88 17.25 8.24 8.36
N GLN A 89 18.51 8.48 8.73
CA GLN A 89 19.59 8.50 7.74
C GLN A 89 19.67 7.10 7.13
N ALA A 90 18.74 6.83 6.22
CA ALA A 90 18.67 5.62 5.46
C ALA A 90 19.95 5.55 4.64
N ASN A 91 20.75 4.51 4.88
CA ASN A 91 21.92 4.23 4.08
C ASN A 91 21.48 4.14 2.61
N ARG A 92 22.25 4.63 1.63
CA ARG A 92 21.87 4.60 0.21
C ARG A 92 21.42 3.20 -0.28
N ARG A 93 21.95 2.14 0.35
CA ARG A 93 21.55 0.75 0.10
C ARG A 93 20.17 0.38 0.67
N SER A 94 19.76 0.92 1.82
CA SER A 94 18.39 0.70 2.34
C SER A 94 17.38 1.45 1.49
N LEU A 95 17.68 2.69 1.08
CA LEU A 95 16.84 3.44 0.14
C LEU A 95 16.61 2.68 -1.18
N GLN A 96 17.66 2.12 -1.79
CA GLN A 96 17.56 1.33 -3.02
C GLN A 96 16.65 0.10 -2.88
N ASN A 97 16.61 -0.54 -1.70
CA ASN A 97 15.75 -1.70 -1.46
C ASN A 97 14.28 -1.29 -1.27
N THR A 98 14.01 -0.05 -0.85
CA THR A 98 12.65 0.46 -0.62
C THR A 98 12.08 1.23 -1.82
N LEU A 99 12.92 1.72 -2.76
CA LEU A 99 12.47 2.43 -3.98
C LEU A 99 11.27 1.76 -4.69
N PRO A 100 11.24 0.43 -4.89
CA PRO A 100 10.12 -0.24 -5.55
C PRO A 100 8.78 -0.05 -4.82
N PHE A 101 8.79 0.24 -3.52
CA PHE A 101 7.60 0.37 -2.67
C PHE A 101 7.20 1.82 -2.38
N MET A 102 8.10 2.80 -2.58
CA MET A 102 7.77 4.22 -2.38
C MET A 102 6.62 4.68 -3.28
N SER A 103 5.85 5.67 -2.85
CA SER A 103 4.81 6.24 -3.71
C SER A 103 5.41 6.97 -4.91
N GLN A 104 4.62 7.16 -5.97
CA GLN A 104 5.02 8.00 -7.10
C GLN A 104 5.44 9.41 -6.65
N ASP A 105 4.66 10.03 -5.75
CA ASP A 105 4.89 11.40 -5.31
C ASP A 105 6.20 11.51 -4.49
N MET A 106 6.50 10.52 -3.64
CA MET A 106 7.77 10.43 -2.92
C MET A 106 8.96 10.35 -3.89
N LEU A 107 8.84 9.53 -4.94
CA LEU A 107 9.90 9.37 -5.94
C LEU A 107 10.12 10.66 -6.75
N ASP A 108 9.05 11.38 -7.09
CA ASP A 108 9.15 12.68 -7.78
C ASP A 108 9.82 13.75 -6.89
N GLU A 109 9.59 13.72 -5.57
CA GLU A 109 10.18 14.66 -4.61
C GLU A 109 11.68 14.44 -4.36
N MET A 110 12.20 13.22 -4.52
CA MET A 110 13.61 12.90 -4.24
C MET A 110 14.61 13.71 -5.07
N ASP A 111 14.23 14.07 -6.30
CA ASP A 111 15.10 14.80 -7.23
C ASP A 111 14.70 16.26 -7.40
N TRP A 112 13.41 16.57 -7.18
CA TRP A 112 12.92 17.93 -7.14
C TRP A 112 12.15 18.14 -5.84
N PRO A 113 12.84 18.54 -4.74
CA PRO A 113 12.19 18.79 -3.46
C PRO A 113 11.17 19.92 -3.64
N SER A 114 9.95 19.52 -3.93
CA SER A 114 8.78 20.35 -3.88
C SER A 114 8.31 20.32 -2.43
N ASN A 115 7.79 21.44 -1.92
CA ASN A 115 7.29 21.55 -0.55
C ASN A 115 5.96 20.78 -0.37
N THR A 116 5.86 19.61 -0.99
CA THR A 116 4.75 18.69 -0.98
C THR A 116 4.89 17.86 0.29
N THR A 117 3.77 17.65 0.97
CA THR A 117 3.80 17.05 2.30
C THR A 117 3.54 15.57 2.15
N HIS A 118 4.49 14.73 2.56
CA HIS A 118 4.25 13.30 2.68
C HIS A 118 3.02 13.07 3.58
N THR A 119 2.10 12.26 3.09
CA THR A 119 0.85 11.95 3.78
C THR A 119 0.70 10.45 3.90
N ALA A 120 -0.28 10.03 4.69
CA ALA A 120 -0.67 8.63 4.79
C ALA A 120 -1.10 8.01 3.44
N LEU A 121 -1.41 8.82 2.41
CA LEU A 121 -1.63 8.32 1.05
C LEU A 121 -0.39 7.67 0.43
N ASP A 122 0.81 8.06 0.87
CA ASP A 122 2.08 7.51 0.36
C ASP A 122 2.25 6.06 0.83
N ASP A 123 2.08 5.85 2.13
CA ASP A 123 2.04 4.52 2.75
C ASP A 123 0.92 3.63 2.17
N LEU A 124 -0.28 4.19 1.93
CA LEU A 124 -1.37 3.44 1.30
C LEU A 124 -1.01 2.98 -0.12
N GLU A 125 -0.34 3.82 -0.91
CA GLU A 125 0.12 3.45 -2.25
C GLU A 125 1.15 2.33 -2.21
N SER A 126 2.04 2.32 -1.20
CA SER A 126 3.03 1.25 -1.01
C SER A 126 2.40 -0.14 -0.90
N PHE A 127 1.20 -0.29 -0.32
CA PHE A 127 0.50 -1.59 -0.30
C PHE A 127 0.18 -2.11 -1.71
N ILE A 128 -0.12 -1.23 -2.68
CA ILE A 128 -0.32 -1.62 -4.08
C ILE A 128 0.98 -2.21 -4.62
N TRP A 129 2.10 -1.52 -4.36
CA TRP A 129 3.41 -1.93 -4.85
C TRP A 129 3.89 -3.22 -4.21
N VAL A 130 3.63 -3.44 -2.92
CA VAL A 130 3.92 -4.73 -2.27
C VAL A 130 3.13 -5.87 -2.93
N LEU A 131 1.83 -5.67 -3.21
CA LEU A 131 1.01 -6.69 -3.89
C LEU A 131 1.58 -7.06 -5.26
N VAL A 132 1.83 -6.05 -6.10
CA VAL A 132 2.36 -6.24 -7.45
C VAL A 132 3.72 -6.91 -7.42
N TRP A 133 4.62 -6.41 -6.56
CA TRP A 133 5.99 -6.93 -6.42
C TRP A 133 6.01 -8.40 -6.04
N GLU A 134 5.24 -8.80 -5.02
CA GLU A 134 5.19 -10.19 -4.55
C GLU A 134 4.59 -11.13 -5.61
N CYS A 135 3.54 -10.70 -6.32
CA CYS A 135 2.99 -11.46 -7.44
C CYS A 135 4.02 -11.68 -8.56
N LEU A 136 4.71 -10.62 -9.01
CA LEU A 136 5.69 -10.73 -10.09
C LEU A 136 6.89 -11.60 -9.68
N HIS A 137 7.38 -11.48 -8.44
CA HIS A 137 8.44 -12.35 -7.94
C HIS A 137 8.00 -13.81 -7.86
N LYS A 138 6.75 -14.07 -7.45
CA LYS A 138 6.20 -15.42 -7.41
C LYS A 138 6.09 -16.00 -8.81
N GLY A 139 5.54 -15.27 -9.76
CA GLY A 139 5.45 -15.72 -11.14
C GLY A 139 6.82 -15.94 -11.77
N LYS A 140 7.83 -15.09 -11.46
CA LYS A 140 9.21 -15.30 -11.90
C LYS A 140 9.79 -16.61 -11.37
N SER A 141 9.58 -16.91 -10.08
CA SER A 141 10.05 -18.16 -9.47
C SER A 141 9.41 -19.41 -10.09
N ARG A 142 8.24 -19.26 -10.71
CA ARG A 142 7.48 -20.31 -11.39
C ARG A 142 7.70 -20.35 -12.90
N ASN A 143 8.50 -19.43 -13.44
CA ASN A 143 8.69 -19.25 -14.88
C ASN A 143 7.36 -19.07 -15.64
N SER A 144 6.41 -18.36 -15.03
CA SER A 144 5.04 -18.18 -15.53
C SER A 144 4.70 -16.72 -15.80
N LEU A 145 5.70 -15.86 -15.99
CA LEU A 145 5.51 -14.45 -16.32
C LEU A 145 5.33 -14.28 -17.83
N SER A 146 4.39 -13.42 -18.21
CA SER A 146 4.31 -12.92 -19.57
C SER A 146 5.47 -11.96 -19.88
N ASN A 147 5.61 -11.57 -21.15
CA ASN A 147 6.57 -10.54 -21.53
C ASN A 147 6.27 -9.19 -20.87
N TRP A 148 4.99 -8.88 -20.66
CA TRP A 148 4.56 -7.65 -19.99
C TRP A 148 4.92 -7.67 -18.50
N ASP A 149 4.75 -8.82 -17.84
CA ASP A 149 5.14 -9.00 -16.44
C ASP A 149 6.65 -8.86 -16.24
N LEU A 150 7.44 -9.44 -17.15
CA LEU A 150 8.91 -9.34 -17.11
C LEU A 150 9.37 -7.88 -17.26
N LYS A 151 8.81 -7.16 -18.24
CA LYS A 151 9.07 -5.72 -18.42
C LYS A 151 8.66 -4.92 -17.19
N SER A 152 7.51 -5.23 -16.60
CA SER A 152 7.04 -4.56 -15.38
C SER A 152 8.00 -4.79 -14.22
N LEU A 153 8.42 -6.04 -14.01
CA LEU A 153 9.37 -6.41 -12.97
C LEU A 153 10.74 -5.73 -13.16
N ASP A 154 11.19 -5.55 -14.39
CA ASP A 154 12.42 -4.81 -14.69
C ASP A 154 12.26 -3.30 -14.50
N GLY A 155 11.08 -2.73 -14.82
CA GLY A 155 10.74 -1.35 -14.50
C GLY A 155 10.81 -1.04 -13.00
N PHE A 156 10.34 -1.95 -12.15
CA PHE A 156 10.46 -1.80 -10.69
C PHE A 156 11.90 -1.85 -10.15
N LYS A 157 12.87 -2.33 -10.93
CA LYS A 157 14.29 -2.37 -10.52
C LYS A 157 15.07 -1.13 -10.98
N ASP A 158 14.42 -0.18 -11.64
CA ASP A 158 15.10 1.06 -12.02
C ASP A 158 15.57 1.80 -10.75
N CYS A 159 16.85 2.16 -10.74
CA CYS A 159 17.46 2.90 -9.63
C CYS A 159 17.24 4.42 -9.74
N CYS A 160 16.67 4.90 -10.85
CA CYS A 160 16.32 6.28 -11.10
C CYS A 160 14.90 6.58 -10.57
N PRO A 161 14.75 7.44 -9.55
CA PRO A 161 13.44 7.77 -8.98
C PRO A 161 12.42 8.26 -10.01
N GLN A 162 12.80 9.13 -10.96
CA GLN A 162 11.84 9.65 -11.96
C GLN A 162 11.39 8.59 -12.95
N HIS A 163 12.30 7.71 -13.38
CA HIS A 163 11.91 6.64 -14.29
C HIS A 163 10.94 5.70 -13.60
N LEU A 164 11.21 5.38 -12.33
CA LEU A 164 10.33 4.55 -11.53
C LEU A 164 8.99 5.22 -11.26
N ALA A 165 8.95 6.52 -10.96
CA ALA A 165 7.72 7.30 -10.79
C ALA A 165 6.89 7.31 -12.09
N SER A 166 7.53 7.61 -13.22
CA SER A 166 6.90 7.62 -14.55
C SER A 166 6.35 6.23 -14.91
N PHE A 167 7.13 5.18 -14.66
CA PHE A 167 6.73 3.80 -14.86
C PHE A 167 5.51 3.44 -13.99
N LYS A 168 5.53 3.78 -12.70
CA LYS A 168 4.41 3.55 -11.77
C LYS A 168 3.13 4.27 -12.21
N GLY A 169 3.25 5.51 -12.66
CA GLY A 169 2.13 6.27 -13.23
C GLY A 169 1.53 5.58 -14.47
N ALA A 170 2.38 5.13 -15.39
CA ALA A 170 1.95 4.37 -16.58
C ALA A 170 1.30 3.03 -16.19
N PHE A 171 1.90 2.29 -15.25
CA PHE A 171 1.40 1.01 -14.76
C PHE A 171 -0.01 1.15 -14.16
N LEU A 172 -0.24 2.14 -13.28
CA LEU A 172 -1.56 2.39 -12.70
C LEU A 172 -2.57 2.81 -13.76
N SER A 173 -2.15 3.53 -14.80
CA SER A 173 -3.01 3.86 -15.94
C SER A 173 -3.42 2.61 -16.72
N THR A 174 -2.49 1.70 -17.00
CA THR A 174 -2.76 0.40 -17.63
C THR A 174 -3.75 -0.43 -16.80
N CYS A 175 -3.52 -0.55 -15.48
CA CYS A 175 -4.44 -1.28 -14.59
C CYS A 175 -5.84 -0.66 -14.57
N ARG A 176 -5.94 0.67 -14.48
CA ARG A 176 -7.22 1.37 -14.41
C ARG A 176 -8.08 1.18 -15.66
N ASN A 177 -7.45 1.09 -16.82
CA ASN A 177 -8.15 0.88 -18.09
C ASN A 177 -8.43 -0.59 -18.40
N VAL A 178 -7.98 -1.52 -17.53
CA VAL A 178 -8.05 -2.97 -17.74
C VAL A 178 -7.53 -3.33 -19.13
N ASP A 179 -6.31 -2.86 -19.43
CA ASP A 179 -5.68 -3.07 -20.73
C ASP A 179 -5.58 -4.58 -21.06
N PRO A 180 -5.77 -5.00 -22.33
CA PRO A 180 -5.59 -6.38 -22.75
C PRO A 180 -4.27 -7.02 -22.33
N GLU A 181 -3.19 -6.24 -22.18
CA GLU A 181 -1.90 -6.76 -21.68
C GLU A 181 -2.01 -7.39 -20.28
N LEU A 182 -3.01 -7.00 -19.49
CA LEU A 182 -3.27 -7.51 -18.14
C LEU A 182 -4.06 -8.84 -18.14
N GLU A 183 -4.70 -9.22 -19.26
CA GLU A 183 -5.46 -10.47 -19.35
C GLU A 183 -4.52 -11.69 -19.31
N ASP A 184 -3.41 -11.61 -20.02
CA ASP A 184 -2.36 -12.66 -20.06
C ASP A 184 -1.30 -12.51 -18.95
N SER A 185 -1.45 -11.50 -18.07
CA SER A 185 -0.53 -11.23 -16.97
C SER A 185 -0.72 -12.22 -15.82
N PHE A 186 0.37 -12.51 -15.09
CA PHE A 186 0.30 -13.20 -13.80
C PHE A 186 -0.54 -12.43 -12.74
N LEU A 187 -0.78 -11.14 -12.98
CA LEU A 187 -1.65 -10.28 -12.18
C LEU A 187 -3.13 -10.36 -12.58
N SER A 188 -3.50 -11.10 -13.64
CA SER A 188 -4.87 -11.16 -14.13
C SER A 188 -5.92 -11.52 -13.06
N PRO A 189 -5.66 -12.43 -12.08
CA PRO A 189 -6.63 -12.69 -11.00
C PRO A 189 -6.89 -11.48 -10.10
N LEU A 190 -6.00 -10.49 -10.11
CA LEU A 190 -6.06 -9.26 -9.32
C LEU A 190 -6.37 -8.03 -10.19
N ALA A 191 -6.58 -8.19 -11.50
CA ALA A 191 -6.78 -7.08 -12.44
C ALA A 191 -7.90 -6.13 -11.99
N VAL A 192 -9.06 -6.68 -11.61
CA VAL A 192 -10.21 -5.90 -11.14
C VAL A 192 -9.87 -5.12 -9.86
N LEU A 193 -9.17 -5.74 -8.92
CA LEU A 193 -8.75 -5.09 -7.68
C LEU A 193 -7.74 -3.97 -7.95
N LEU A 194 -6.73 -4.23 -8.78
CA LEU A 194 -5.72 -3.25 -9.15
C LEU A 194 -6.35 -2.04 -9.86
N ALA A 195 -7.33 -2.27 -10.74
CA ALA A 195 -8.10 -1.19 -11.37
C ALA A 195 -8.87 -0.34 -10.33
N GLN A 196 -9.52 -0.99 -9.34
CA GLN A 196 -10.22 -0.31 -8.26
C GLN A 196 -9.27 0.50 -7.37
N TRP A 197 -8.16 -0.09 -6.92
CA TRP A 197 -7.14 0.59 -6.11
C TRP A 197 -6.49 1.74 -6.86
N ALA A 198 -6.18 1.58 -8.15
CA ALA A 198 -5.68 2.67 -8.99
C ALA A 198 -6.69 3.82 -9.14
N GLY A 199 -7.99 3.49 -9.26
CA GLY A 199 -9.07 4.47 -9.29
C GLY A 199 -9.21 5.26 -7.99
N ILE A 200 -9.23 4.55 -6.86
CA ILE A 200 -9.28 5.15 -5.52
C ILE A 200 -8.04 6.03 -5.27
N ARG A 201 -6.83 5.54 -5.61
CA ARG A 201 -5.57 6.31 -5.54
C ARG A 201 -5.69 7.63 -6.30
N SER A 202 -6.10 7.53 -7.56
CA SER A 202 -6.19 8.68 -8.47
C SER A 202 -7.17 9.74 -7.95
N GLU A 203 -8.30 9.32 -7.38
CA GLU A 203 -9.28 10.24 -6.80
C GLU A 203 -8.75 10.89 -5.52
N ALA A 204 -8.20 10.10 -4.60
CA ALA A 204 -7.64 10.63 -3.35
C ALA A 204 -6.54 11.66 -3.60
N ARG A 205 -5.65 11.40 -4.56
CA ARG A 205 -4.57 12.33 -4.92
C ARG A 205 -5.07 13.63 -5.52
N ARG A 206 -6.11 13.58 -6.37
CA ARG A 206 -6.75 14.81 -6.88
C ARG A 206 -7.30 15.67 -5.74
N GLN A 207 -7.96 15.05 -4.77
CA GLN A 207 -8.50 15.75 -3.61
C GLN A 207 -7.38 16.31 -2.72
N MET A 208 -6.31 15.53 -2.50
CA MET A 208 -5.15 15.97 -1.72
C MET A 208 -4.49 17.20 -2.33
N ILE A 209 -4.21 17.18 -3.64
CA ILE A 209 -3.65 18.33 -4.37
C ILE A 209 -4.56 19.57 -4.24
N ALA A 210 -5.88 19.39 -4.26
CA ALA A 210 -6.82 20.49 -4.07
C ALA A 210 -6.75 21.07 -2.65
N LEU A 211 -6.68 20.22 -1.63
CA LEU A 211 -6.53 20.63 -0.23
C LEU A 211 -5.19 21.32 0.02
N GLU A 212 -4.09 20.81 -0.52
CA GLU A 212 -2.78 21.44 -0.42
C GLU A 212 -2.74 22.83 -1.06
N LYS A 213 -3.41 23.01 -2.21
CA LYS A 213 -3.56 24.32 -2.85
C LYS A 213 -4.34 25.30 -1.98
N ILE A 214 -5.37 24.84 -1.26
CA ILE A 214 -6.10 25.66 -0.30
C ILE A 214 -5.18 26.01 0.86
N ARG A 215 -4.51 25.01 1.47
CA ARG A 215 -3.58 25.19 2.59
C ARG A 215 -2.51 26.24 2.29
N ARG A 216 -1.89 26.17 1.10
CA ARG A 216 -0.84 27.12 0.65
C ARG A 216 -1.35 28.55 0.43
N ARG A 217 -2.66 28.76 0.27
CA ARG A 217 -3.27 30.09 0.09
C ARG A 217 -3.71 30.73 1.40
N LEU A 218 -3.80 29.97 2.48
CA LEU A 218 -4.13 30.51 3.79
C LEU A 218 -2.96 31.34 4.32
N SER A 219 -3.29 32.49 4.92
CA SER A 219 -2.29 33.35 5.57
C SER A 219 -1.69 32.64 6.78
N THR A 220 -0.46 32.97 7.15
CA THR A 220 0.16 32.51 8.40
C THR A 220 -0.66 32.85 9.65
N ASP A 221 -1.53 33.86 9.54
CA ASP A 221 -2.40 34.31 10.64
C ASP A 221 -3.73 33.53 10.72
N ASP A 222 -4.10 32.74 9.71
CA ASP A 222 -5.33 31.94 9.67
C ASP A 222 -5.07 30.50 10.17
N SER A 223 -4.68 30.40 11.44
CA SER A 223 -4.36 29.13 12.10
C SER A 223 -5.55 28.16 12.16
N ASP A 224 -6.76 28.67 12.38
CA ASP A 224 -7.98 27.87 12.40
C ASP A 224 -8.32 27.30 11.02
N GLY A 225 -8.20 28.11 9.95
CA GLY A 225 -8.38 27.65 8.58
C GLY A 225 -7.36 26.57 8.21
N ALA A 226 -6.09 26.75 8.60
CA ALA A 226 -5.04 25.78 8.34
C ALA A 226 -5.31 24.45 9.06
N ALA A 227 -5.74 24.49 10.33
CA ALA A 227 -6.11 23.32 11.11
C ALA A 227 -7.29 22.56 10.48
N GLN A 228 -8.32 23.25 10.00
CA GLN A 228 -9.46 22.63 9.32
C GLN A 228 -9.08 21.94 8.00
N VAL A 229 -8.08 22.47 7.27
CA VAL A 229 -7.62 21.82 6.04
C VAL A 229 -6.81 20.57 6.37
N LEU A 230 -5.98 20.60 7.42
CA LEU A 230 -5.25 19.41 7.88
C LEU A 230 -6.21 18.29 8.30
N ASP A 231 -7.23 18.61 9.12
CA ASP A 231 -8.27 17.64 9.50
C ASP A 231 -8.96 16.99 8.27
N LYS A 232 -9.27 17.79 7.24
CA LYS A 232 -9.80 17.27 5.97
C LYS A 232 -8.83 16.36 5.23
N MET A 233 -7.53 16.65 5.28
CA MET A 233 -6.49 15.81 4.68
C MET A 233 -6.38 14.47 5.42
N ASP A 234 -6.47 14.47 6.75
CA ASP A 234 -6.41 13.25 7.57
C ASP A 234 -7.66 12.39 7.35
N VAL A 235 -8.85 12.99 7.34
CA VAL A 235 -10.12 12.32 6.99
C VAL A 235 -10.06 11.72 5.59
N LEU A 236 -9.47 12.43 4.62
CA LEU A 236 -9.27 11.91 3.27
C LEU A 236 -8.36 10.67 3.26
N CYS A 237 -7.24 10.70 3.97
CA CYS A 237 -6.33 9.57 4.07
C CYS A 237 -7.02 8.34 4.68
N ARG A 238 -7.70 8.54 5.81
CA ARG A 238 -8.45 7.49 6.51
C ARG A 238 -9.51 6.85 5.61
N ASN A 239 -10.34 7.68 4.97
CA ASN A 239 -11.38 7.19 4.05
C ASN A 239 -10.80 6.46 2.84
N THR A 240 -9.62 6.86 2.37
CA THR A 240 -8.93 6.19 1.28
C THR A 240 -8.48 4.79 1.71
N GLY A 241 -7.88 4.65 2.90
CA GLY A 241 -7.52 3.36 3.47
C GLY A 241 -8.72 2.43 3.62
N LEU A 242 -9.85 2.93 4.14
CA LEU A 242 -11.08 2.15 4.27
C LEU A 242 -11.62 1.66 2.92
N LYS A 243 -11.53 2.48 1.87
CA LYS A 243 -11.93 2.08 0.51
C LYS A 243 -11.02 0.99 -0.05
N TYR A 244 -9.71 1.05 0.19
CA TYR A 244 -8.79 -0.02 -0.20
C TYR A 244 -9.12 -1.34 0.49
N VAL A 245 -9.32 -1.31 1.81
CA VAL A 245 -9.70 -2.48 2.61
C VAL A 245 -11.01 -3.07 2.10
N HIS A 246 -12.04 -2.25 1.92
CA HIS A 246 -13.34 -2.71 1.41
C HIS A 246 -13.22 -3.38 0.04
N ALA A 247 -12.48 -2.77 -0.91
CA ALA A 247 -12.22 -3.35 -2.22
C ALA A 247 -11.45 -4.68 -2.11
N GLY A 248 -10.40 -4.74 -1.27
CA GLY A 248 -9.61 -5.95 -1.04
C GLY A 248 -10.43 -7.10 -0.47
N LEU A 249 -11.23 -6.84 0.58
CA LEU A 249 -12.12 -7.84 1.17
C LEU A 249 -13.19 -8.32 0.19
N GLY A 250 -13.78 -7.41 -0.59
CA GLY A 250 -14.73 -7.77 -1.63
C GLY A 250 -14.12 -8.66 -2.72
N HIS A 251 -12.84 -8.46 -3.04
CA HIS A 251 -12.13 -9.25 -4.05
C HIS A 251 -11.70 -10.63 -3.55
N LEU A 252 -11.44 -10.80 -2.24
CA LEU A 252 -11.04 -12.10 -1.66
C LEU A 252 -12.02 -13.22 -2.00
N ALA A 253 -13.33 -12.94 -2.07
CA ALA A 253 -14.34 -13.95 -2.40
C ALA A 253 -14.15 -14.58 -3.79
N ASN A 254 -13.48 -13.87 -4.71
CA ASN A 254 -13.31 -14.27 -6.11
C ASN A 254 -11.92 -14.87 -6.40
N LEU A 255 -11.02 -14.93 -5.40
CA LEU A 255 -9.67 -15.47 -5.57
C LEU A 255 -9.58 -16.96 -5.21
N GLY A 256 -8.87 -17.70 -6.05
CA GLY A 256 -8.47 -19.08 -5.78
C GLY A 256 -7.39 -19.19 -4.68
N GLU A 257 -7.34 -20.36 -4.05
CA GLU A 257 -6.44 -20.66 -2.91
C GLU A 257 -4.97 -20.81 -3.31
N ALA A 258 -4.70 -21.25 -4.53
CA ALA A 258 -3.36 -21.47 -5.06
C ALA A 258 -3.08 -20.53 -6.23
N TRP A 259 -1.80 -20.22 -6.44
CA TRP A 259 -1.34 -19.68 -7.72
C TRP A 259 -1.71 -20.67 -8.82
N ALA A 260 -2.42 -20.21 -9.85
CA ALA A 260 -2.82 -21.10 -10.95
C ALA A 260 -1.62 -21.91 -11.45
N LEU A 261 -1.83 -23.22 -11.63
CA LEU A 261 -0.89 -24.07 -12.33
C LEU A 261 -1.11 -23.79 -13.82
N SER A 262 -0.33 -22.87 -14.39
CA SER A 262 -0.12 -22.78 -15.83
C SER A 262 0.81 -23.91 -16.27
#